data_AF-A0A7R8V090-F1
#
_entry.id   AF-A0A7R8V090-F1
#
_cell.length_a   1.000
_cell.length_b   1.000
_cell.length_c   1.000
_cell.angle_alpha   90.00
_cell.angle_beta   90.00
_cell.angle_gamma   90.00
#
_symmetry.space_group_name_H-M   'P 1'
#
loop_
_entity.id
_entity.type
_entity.pdbx_description
1 polymer ?
#
loop_
_entity_poly.entity_id
_entity_poly.type
_entity_poly.pdbx_seq_one_letter_code
_entity_poly.pdbx_strand_id
1 'polypeptide(L)'
;MVTRLTCEDSDPSLMAIASCTTRSLNRTTKSHNITAATAPNVTLNEIFIKVTFHMRINTGYRRLIAEVEENFCGFLNGTAKSLLISMMWPFLRTHSNLDHKCPFFYPYIHYRETSMCAIS
;
A
#
# COMPACT_ATOMS: atom_id res chain seq x y z
N MET A 1 -5.86 9.57 -13.67
CA MET A 1 -5.06 10.49 -12.83
C MET A 1 -5.56 10.41 -11.40
N VAL A 2 -4.79 9.83 -10.47
CA VAL A 2 -5.16 9.82 -9.05
C VAL A 2 -4.90 11.22 -8.50
N THR A 3 -5.97 11.94 -8.20
CA THR A 3 -5.88 13.36 -7.82
C THR A 3 -5.90 13.57 -6.31
N ARG A 4 -6.41 12.60 -5.56
CA ARG A 4 -6.54 12.65 -4.09
C ARG A 4 -6.42 11.24 -3.53
N LEU A 5 -5.40 11.02 -2.72
CA LEU A 5 -5.25 9.82 -1.89
C LEU A 5 -5.86 10.13 -0.51
N THR A 6 -6.77 9.28 -0.05
CA THR A 6 -7.32 9.34 1.31
C THR A 6 -6.82 8.12 2.06
N CYS A 7 -6.21 8.34 3.21
CA CYS A 7 -5.70 7.28 4.06
C CYS A 7 -6.56 7.21 5.32
N GLU A 8 -7.00 6.01 5.68
CA GLU A 8 -7.76 5.72 6.89
C GLU A 8 -7.13 4.52 7.58
N ASP A 9 -7.12 4.56 8.91
CA ASP A 9 -6.58 3.48 9.74
C ASP A 9 -7.64 2.40 9.92
N SER A 10 -7.29 1.16 9.59
CA SER A 10 -8.17 0.02 9.86
C SER A 10 -8.15 -0.37 11.34
N ASP A 11 -6.98 -0.27 11.98
CA ASP A 11 -6.81 -0.54 13.41
C ASP A 11 -5.69 0.35 14.00
N PRO A 12 -6.04 1.51 14.55
CA PRO A 12 -5.05 2.44 15.10
C PRO A 12 -4.34 1.90 16.34
N SER A 13 -4.82 0.80 16.95
CA SER A 13 -4.16 0.17 18.10
C SER A 13 -2.93 -0.66 17.71
N LEU A 14 -2.85 -1.10 16.45
CA LEU A 14 -1.73 -1.86 15.90
C LEU A 14 -0.82 -0.98 15.05
N MET A 15 -1.42 -0.14 14.20
CA MET A 15 -0.70 0.71 13.26
C MET A 15 -1.56 1.93 12.89
N ALA A 16 -1.01 3.12 13.11
CA ALA A 16 -1.66 4.39 12.81
C ALA A 16 -0.90 5.13 11.70
N ILE A 17 -1.61 5.67 10.72
CA ILE A 17 -1.04 6.46 9.64
C ILE A 17 -0.67 7.83 10.20
N ALA A 18 0.62 8.00 10.50
CA ALA A 18 1.16 9.25 11.02
C ALA A 18 1.11 10.39 9.98
N SER A 19 1.27 10.07 8.69
CA SER A 19 1.22 11.07 7.63
C SER A 19 0.82 10.45 6.29
N CYS A 20 -0.13 11.08 5.60
CA CYS A 20 -0.54 10.73 4.25
C CYS A 20 -0.62 11.99 3.41
N THR A 21 0.39 12.23 2.57
CA THR A 21 0.50 13.47 1.81
C THR A 21 0.66 13.18 0.33
N THR A 22 -0.02 13.99 -0.47
CA THR A 22 0.12 14.00 -1.93
C THR A 22 0.61 15.38 -2.34
N ARG A 23 1.77 15.44 -3.00
CA ARG A 23 2.36 16.68 -3.50
C ARG A 23 2.49 16.60 -5.02
N SER A 24 2.09 17.66 -5.72
CA SER A 24 2.36 17.77 -7.16
C SER A 24 3.80 18.23 -7.33
N LEU A 25 4.62 17.45 -8.06
CA LEU A 25 5.97 17.86 -8.44
C LEU A 25 5.94 18.60 -9.79
N ASN A 26 5.10 18.15 -10.71
CA ASN A 26 4.83 18.82 -11.99
C ASN A 26 3.36 18.56 -12.43
N ARG A 27 2.95 19.04 -13.62
CA ARG A 27 1.63 18.78 -14.22
C ARG A 27 1.36 17.29 -14.45
N THR A 28 2.42 16.51 -14.70
CA THR A 28 2.36 15.08 -15.01
C THR A 28 2.81 14.18 -13.86
N THR A 29 3.58 14.71 -12.91
CA THR A 29 4.15 13.91 -11.80
C THR A 29 3.63 14.37 -10.46
N LYS A 30 3.15 13.40 -9.70
CA LYS A 30 2.76 13.56 -8.30
C LYS A 30 3.59 12.62 -7.45
N SER A 31 4.00 13.12 -6.29
CA SER A 31 4.65 12.33 -5.25
C SER A 31 3.66 12.03 -4.14
N HIS A 32 3.67 10.79 -3.69
CA HIS A 32 2.89 10.32 -2.56
C HIS A 32 3.85 9.89 -1.45
N ASN A 33 3.65 10.43 -0.26
CA ASN A 33 4.41 10.05 0.92
C ASN A 33 3.45 9.59 2.00
N ILE A 34 3.56 8.31 2.34
CA ILE A 34 2.75 7.64 3.34
C ILE A 34 3.69 7.14 4.43
N THR A 35 3.39 7.50 5.66
CA THR A 35 4.10 7.07 6.84
C THR A 35 3.09 6.48 7.80
N ALA A 36 3.27 5.22 8.15
CA ALA A 36 2.52 4.55 9.19
C ALA A 36 3.44 4.27 10.38
N ALA A 37 3.01 4.64 11.57
CA ALA A 37 3.67 4.30 12.82
C ALA A 37 3.03 3.03 13.38
N THR A 38 3.85 2.10 13.83
CA THR A 38 3.38 0.90 14.53
C THR A 38 3.28 1.18 16.02
N ALA A 39 2.37 0.48 16.69
CA ALA A 39 2.24 0.58 18.14
C ALA A 39 3.48 -0.01 18.84
N PRO A 40 3.94 0.59 19.95
CA PRO A 40 5.10 0.10 20.68
C PRO A 40 4.83 -1.32 21.21
N ASN A 41 5.82 -2.22 21.04
CA ASN A 41 5.78 -3.63 21.44
C ASN A 41 4.79 -4.53 20.69
N VAL A 42 4.26 -4.09 19.54
CA VAL A 42 3.45 -4.94 18.66
C VAL A 42 4.32 -5.52 17.56
N THR A 43 4.27 -6.84 17.38
CA THR A 43 4.90 -7.53 16.25
C THR A 43 3.84 -7.94 15.24
N LEU A 44 3.94 -7.46 14.00
CA LEU A 44 3.04 -7.86 12.93
C LEU A 44 3.58 -9.15 12.28
N ASN A 45 2.99 -10.28 12.67
CA ASN A 45 3.34 -11.61 12.13
C ASN A 45 2.56 -11.93 10.86
N GLU A 46 1.34 -11.42 10.76
CA GLU A 46 0.42 -11.67 9.66
C GLU A 46 -0.11 -10.33 9.16
N ILE A 47 0.11 -10.09 7.86
CA ILE A 47 -0.38 -8.89 7.18
C ILE A 47 -1.20 -9.37 5.99
N PHE A 48 -2.48 -9.06 6.01
CA PHE A 48 -3.40 -9.33 4.91
C PHE A 48 -3.67 -8.03 4.16
N ILE A 49 -3.42 -8.05 2.86
CA ILE A 49 -3.69 -6.92 1.99
C ILE A 49 -4.96 -7.24 1.22
N LYS A 50 -6.02 -6.49 1.50
CA LYS A 50 -7.30 -6.59 0.81
C LYS A 50 -7.44 -5.46 -0.20
N VAL A 51 -7.42 -5.80 -1.49
CA VAL A 51 -7.59 -4.86 -2.60
C VAL A 51 -8.94 -5.06 -3.25
N THR A 52 -9.70 -3.97 -3.33
CA THR A 52 -11.06 -3.97 -3.88
C THR A 52 -11.08 -3.11 -5.14
N PHE A 53 -11.23 -3.76 -6.29
CA PHE A 53 -11.24 -3.10 -7.59
C PHE A 53 -12.65 -2.72 -8.00
N HIS A 54 -12.86 -1.44 -8.29
CA HIS A 54 -14.16 -0.94 -8.71
C HIS A 54 -14.12 -0.32 -10.10
N MET A 55 -15.08 -0.66 -10.96
CA MET A 55 -15.30 0.01 -12.24
C MET A 55 -16.32 1.12 -12.08
N ARG A 56 -16.03 2.27 -12.67
CA ARG A 56 -17.06 3.28 -12.91
C ARG A 56 -17.66 3.01 -14.29
N ILE A 57 -18.95 2.70 -14.33
CA ILE A 57 -19.71 2.62 -15.58
C ILE A 57 -20.25 4.03 -15.88
N ASN A 58 -20.42 4.38 -17.16
CA ASN A 58 -20.83 5.73 -17.63
C ASN A 58 -22.05 6.32 -16.90
N THR A 59 -22.91 5.49 -16.34
CA THR A 59 -24.09 5.85 -15.54
C THR A 59 -23.78 6.28 -14.09
N GLY A 60 -22.51 6.35 -13.70
CA GLY A 60 -22.07 6.74 -12.35
C GLY A 60 -22.06 5.61 -11.32
N TYR A 61 -22.58 4.42 -11.66
CA TYR A 61 -22.59 3.27 -10.77
C TYR A 61 -21.17 2.67 -10.62
N ARG A 62 -20.77 2.41 -9.37
CA ARG A 62 -19.47 1.82 -9.02
C ARG A 62 -19.65 0.32 -8.79
N ARG A 63 -19.33 -0.51 -9.79
CA ARG A 63 -19.43 -1.97 -9.67
C ARG A 63 -18.13 -2.55 -9.11
N LEU A 64 -18.23 -3.41 -8.10
CA LEU A 64 -17.11 -4.24 -7.64
C LEU A 64 -16.76 -5.24 -8.76
N ILE A 65 -15.52 -5.19 -9.26
CA ILE A 65 -15.03 -6.09 -10.31
C ILE A 65 -14.37 -7.31 -9.68
N ALA A 66 -13.51 -7.07 -8.69
CA ALA A 66 -12.73 -8.09 -8.05
C ALA A 66 -12.37 -7.64 -6.63
N GLU A 67 -12.37 -8.60 -5.72
CA GLU A 67 -11.87 -8.47 -4.37
C GLU A 67 -10.76 -9.51 -4.23
N VAL A 68 -9.56 -9.04 -3.91
CA VAL A 68 -8.38 -9.88 -3.79
C VAL A 68 -7.81 -9.68 -2.40
N GLU A 69 -7.61 -10.78 -1.68
CA GLU A 69 -7.00 -10.78 -0.36
C GLU A 69 -5.73 -11.62 -0.42
N GLU A 70 -4.61 -11.02 0.00
CA GLU A 70 -3.29 -11.64 -0.13
C GLU A 70 -2.54 -11.61 1.20
N ASN A 71 -1.93 -12.74 1.56
CA ASN A 71 -1.06 -12.83 2.73
C ASN A 71 0.35 -12.33 2.36
N PHE A 72 0.62 -11.09 2.75
CA PHE A 72 1.86 -10.40 2.44
C PHE A 72 3.06 -10.96 3.22
N CYS A 73 2.88 -11.31 4.50
CA CYS A 73 3.95 -11.95 5.27
C CYS A 73 4.27 -13.36 4.77
N GLY A 74 3.26 -14.09 4.29
CA GLY A 74 3.46 -15.38 3.62
C GLY A 74 4.27 -15.23 2.33
N PHE A 75 4.00 -14.17 1.55
CA PHE A 75 4.78 -13.86 0.35
C PHE A 75 6.25 -13.56 0.67
N LEU A 76 6.50 -12.73 1.70
CA LEU A 76 7.86 -12.38 2.12
C LEU A 76 8.65 -13.58 2.64
N ASN A 77 7.98 -14.52 3.30
CA ASN A 77 8.59 -15.75 3.81
C ASN A 77 8.72 -16.84 2.74
N GLY A 78 8.21 -16.63 1.53
CA GLY A 78 8.18 -17.62 0.45
C GLY A 78 7.18 -18.76 0.68
N THR A 79 6.33 -18.67 1.70
CA THR A 79 5.30 -19.68 2.02
C THR A 79 4.01 -19.47 1.22
N ALA A 80 3.78 -18.25 0.71
CA ALA A 80 2.67 -17.94 -0.17
C ALA A 80 3.19 -17.38 -1.51
N LYS A 81 2.51 -17.73 -2.61
CA LYS A 81 2.78 -17.16 -3.94
C LYS A 81 1.57 -16.34 -4.35
N SER A 82 1.78 -15.05 -4.57
CA SER A 82 0.78 -14.14 -5.11
C SER A 82 1.30 -13.53 -6.40
N LEU A 83 0.53 -13.66 -7.49
CA LEU A 83 0.85 -13.00 -8.75
C LEU A 83 0.77 -11.48 -8.59
N LEU A 84 -0.24 -10.99 -7.88
CA LEU A 84 -0.44 -9.56 -7.65
C LEU A 84 0.71 -8.95 -6.87
N ILE A 85 1.08 -9.57 -5.73
CA ILE A 85 2.20 -9.08 -4.93
C ILE A 85 3.49 -9.20 -5.74
N SER A 86 3.73 -10.30 -6.46
CA SER A 86 4.93 -10.47 -7.30
C SER A 86 5.08 -9.35 -8.34
N MET A 87 3.99 -8.94 -9.00
CA MET A 87 4.00 -7.82 -9.95
C MET A 87 4.28 -6.48 -9.28
N MET A 88 3.75 -6.25 -8.08
CA MET A 88 3.92 -5.00 -7.33
C MET A 88 5.24 -4.95 -6.53
N TRP A 89 5.84 -6.10 -6.23
CA TRP A 89 6.98 -6.24 -5.32
C TRP A 89 8.22 -5.43 -5.73
N PRO A 90 8.66 -5.42 -7.00
CA PRO A 90 9.82 -4.63 -7.42
C PRO A 90 9.62 -3.13 -7.14
N PHE A 91 8.39 -2.67 -7.32
CA PHE A 91 8.02 -1.29 -7.10
C PHE A 91 7.94 -0.95 -5.61
N LEU A 92 7.32 -1.82 -4.80
CA LEU A 92 7.26 -1.66 -3.34
C LEU A 92 8.65 -1.70 -2.70
N ARG A 93 9.51 -2.66 -3.06
CA ARG A 93 10.89 -2.78 -2.54
C ARG A 93 11.72 -1.51 -2.78
N THR A 94 11.54 -0.87 -3.93
CA THR A 94 12.33 0.32 -4.31
C THR A 94 11.88 1.58 -3.57
N HIS A 95 10.60 1.65 -3.21
CA HIS A 95 9.95 2.86 -2.69
C HIS A 95 9.52 2.74 -1.21
N SER A 96 9.79 1.60 -0.57
CA SER A 96 9.39 1.35 0.82
C SER A 96 10.40 0.54 1.59
N ASN A 97 10.32 0.65 2.91
CA ASN A 97 11.13 -0.17 3.83
C ASN A 97 10.48 -1.53 4.13
N LEU A 98 9.70 -2.09 3.19
CA LEU A 98 9.00 -3.36 3.36
C LEU A 98 9.87 -4.59 3.04
N ASP A 99 11.08 -4.40 2.50
CA ASP A 99 11.98 -5.47 2.01
C ASP A 99 12.68 -6.29 3.12
N HIS A 100 12.08 -6.37 4.29
CA HIS A 100 12.58 -7.22 5.37
C HIS A 100 11.69 -8.47 5.52
N LYS A 101 12.20 -9.48 6.20
CA LYS A 101 11.42 -10.67 6.53
C LYS A 101 10.48 -10.39 7.71
N CYS A 102 9.23 -10.87 7.65
CA CYS A 102 8.33 -10.83 8.81
C CYS A 102 8.93 -11.63 9.98
N PRO A 103 8.72 -11.22 11.24
CA PRO A 103 7.76 -10.21 11.70
C PRO A 103 8.25 -8.76 11.64
N PHE A 104 7.33 -7.82 11.40
CA PHE A 104 7.66 -6.39 11.41
C PHE A 104 7.87 -5.87 12.83
N PHE A 105 9.09 -5.39 13.12
CA PHE A 105 9.47 -4.75 14.39
C PHE A 105 9.79 -3.26 14.24
N TYR A 106 9.58 -2.67 13.06
CA TYR A 106 9.93 -1.27 12.86
C TYR A 106 8.91 -0.36 13.51
N PRO A 107 9.35 0.72 14.20
CA PRO A 107 8.45 1.73 14.74
C PRO A 107 7.70 2.49 13.63
N TYR A 108 8.22 2.50 12.40
CA TYR A 108 7.62 3.21 11.27
C TYR A 108 7.79 2.42 9.96
N ILE A 109 6.71 2.35 9.18
CA ILE A 109 6.71 1.93 7.78
C ILE A 109 6.61 3.19 6.93
N HIS A 110 7.62 3.41 6.09
CA HIS A 110 7.64 4.51 5.14
C HIS A 110 7.47 3.98 3.72
N TYR A 111 6.56 4.61 2.99
CA TYR A 111 6.38 4.45 1.56
C TYR A 111 6.51 5.83 0.90
N ARG A 112 7.49 5.97 0.01
CA ARG A 112 7.76 7.18 -0.75
C ARG A 112 7.78 6.85 -2.23
N GLU A 113 6.74 7.25 -2.93
CA GLU A 113 6.67 7.18 -4.39
C GLU A 113 6.82 8.59 -4.97
N THR A 114 7.77 8.76 -5.89
CA THR A 114 8.04 10.05 -6.56
C THR A 114 7.48 10.13 -7.98
N SER A 115 6.92 9.05 -8.53
CA SER A 115 6.54 9.04 -9.94
C SER A 115 5.43 8.03 -10.27
N MET A 116 4.17 8.41 -10.03
CA MET A 116 3.10 7.94 -10.92
C MET A 116 3.25 8.69 -12.26
N CYS A 117 4.11 8.20 -13.14
CA CYS A 117 4.00 8.52 -14.56
C CYS A 117 2.83 7.70 -15.12
N ALA A 118 1.71 8.37 -15.40
CA ALA A 118 0.72 7.78 -16.30
C ALA A 118 1.40 7.60 -17.65
N ILE A 119 1.66 6.35 -18.04
CA ILE A 119 1.93 6.02 -19.43
C ILE A 119 0.65 6.43 -20.17
N SER A 120 0.80 7.45 -21.03
CA SER A 120 -0.22 7.99 -21.93
C SER A 120 -0.72 6.93 -22.89
#